data_AF-A0A286B1M3-F1
#
_entry.id   AF-A0A286B1M3-F1
#
_cell.length_a   1.000
_cell.length_b   1.000
_cell.length_c   1.000
_cell.angle_alpha   90.00
_cell.angle_beta   90.00
_cell.angle_gamma   90.00
#
_symmetry.space_group_name_H-M   'P 1'
#
loop_
_entity.id
_entity.type
_entity.pdbx_description
1 polymer ?
#
loop_
_entity_poly.entity_id
_entity_poly.type
_entity_poly.pdbx_seq_one_letter_code
_entity_poly.pdbx_strand_id
1 'polypeptide(L)' 'MTKRRTIHSATITLKLPLGMNARDEIEALRTAGIPVDWLGNAKTGFLFVRTGGSSESRQNIFRWFASSIR' A
#
# COMPACT_ATOMS: atom_id res chain seq x y z
N MET A 1 23.99 21.39 -18.37
CA MET A 1 23.82 20.20 -17.51
C MET A 1 22.50 20.30 -16.78
N THR A 2 21.47 19.55 -17.21
CA THR A 2 20.18 19.51 -16.52
C THR A 2 20.35 18.65 -15.26
N LYS A 3 20.25 19.23 -14.06
CA LYS A 3 20.26 18.45 -12.80
C LYS A 3 19.06 17.50 -12.83
N ARG A 4 19.30 16.18 -12.80
CA ARG A 4 18.25 15.19 -12.47
C ARG A 4 17.73 15.53 -11.08
N ARG A 5 16.49 15.98 -11.00
CA ARG A 5 15.79 16.15 -9.74
C ARG A 5 15.43 14.75 -9.25
N THR A 6 16.10 14.29 -8.20
CA THR A 6 15.69 13.07 -7.50
C THR A 6 14.37 13.36 -6.79
N ILE A 7 13.27 12.83 -7.33
CA ILE A 7 11.97 12.91 -6.67
C ILE A 7 11.93 11.77 -5.65
N HIS A 8 12.01 12.11 -4.37
CA HIS A 8 11.76 11.15 -3.29
C HIS A 8 10.25 11.09 -3.05
N SER A 9 9.59 10.06 -3.54
CA SER A 9 8.18 9.79 -3.21
C SER A 9 8.08 9.07 -1.86
N ALA A 10 7.17 9.51 -1.01
CA ALA A 10 6.84 8.80 0.22
C ALA A 10 6.39 7.36 -0.12
N THR A 11 6.82 6.40 0.69
CA THR A 11 6.50 4.98 0.51
C THR A 11 6.05 4.39 1.84
N ILE A 12 4.97 3.60 1.83
CA ILE A 12 4.46 2.90 3.01
C ILE A 12 4.41 1.41 2.67
N THR A 13 4.91 0.56 3.58
CA THR A 13 4.79 -0.90 3.48
C THR A 13 4.04 -1.41 4.70
N LEU A 14 2.93 -2.12 4.47
CA LEU A 14 2.10 -2.72 5.50
C LEU A 14 1.97 -4.22 5.24
N LYS A 15 2.08 -5.04 6.30
CA LYS A 15 1.85 -6.48 6.22
C LYS A 15 0.62 -6.82 7.06
N LEU A 16 -0.34 -7.52 6.46
CA LEU A 16 -1.56 -7.96 7.11
C LEU A 16 -1.71 -9.49 6.97
N PRO A 17 -2.35 -10.16 7.95
CA PRO A 17 -2.75 -11.55 7.81
C PRO A 17 -3.65 -11.75 6.58
N LEU A 18 -3.48 -12.86 5.87
CA LEU A 18 -4.40 -13.20 4.79
C LEU A 18 -5.76 -13.61 5.36
N GLY A 19 -6.84 -13.26 4.67
CA GLY A 19 -8.20 -13.67 5.05
C GLY A 19 -8.87 -12.78 6.08
N MET A 20 -8.29 -11.61 6.39
CA MET A 20 -9.02 -10.54 7.06
C MET A 20 -10.29 -10.20 6.28
N ASN A 21 -11.35 -9.79 6.99
CA ASN A 21 -12.51 -9.27 6.32
C ASN A 21 -12.13 -7.95 5.59
N ALA A 22 -12.83 -7.66 4.50
CA ALA A 22 -12.46 -6.53 3.63
C ALA A 22 -12.52 -5.18 4.35
N ARG A 23 -13.43 -5.01 5.33
CA ARG A 23 -13.59 -3.77 6.09
C ARG A 23 -12.38 -3.51 6.98
N ASP A 24 -11.94 -4.51 7.72
CA ASP A 24 -10.79 -4.44 8.62
C ASP A 24 -9.50 -4.22 7.83
N GLU A 25 -9.37 -4.85 6.66
CA GLU A 25 -8.23 -4.63 5.77
C GLU A 25 -8.17 -3.16 5.30
N ILE A 26 -9.31 -2.62 4.84
CA ILE A 26 -9.41 -1.21 4.42
C ILE A 26 -9.14 -0.25 5.58
N GLU A 27 -9.65 -0.54 6.78
CA GLU A 27 -9.41 0.27 7.97
C GLU A 27 -7.94 0.24 8.39
N ALA A 28 -7.30 -0.92 8.34
CA ALA A 28 -5.87 -1.07 8.62
C ALA A 28 -5.02 -0.29 7.62
N LEU A 29 -5.35 -0.33 6.32
CA LEU A 29 -4.67 0.45 5.28
C LEU A 29 -4.77 1.96 5.55
N ARG A 30 -5.96 2.46 5.87
CA ARG A 30 -6.19 3.88 6.18
C ARG A 30 -5.48 4.30 7.45
N THR A 31 -5.51 3.47 8.48
CA THR A 31 -4.80 3.69 9.75
C THR A 31 -3.29 3.76 9.54
N ALA A 32 -2.75 2.97 8.61
CA ALA A 32 -1.35 3.02 8.19
C ALA A 32 -1.01 4.23 7.31
N GLY A 33 -1.97 5.11 7.00
CA GLY A 33 -1.77 6.29 6.16
C GLY A 33 -1.83 6.02 4.65
N ILE A 34 -2.30 4.84 4.23
CA ILE A 34 -2.45 4.50 2.81
C ILE A 34 -3.83 5.01 2.33
N PRO A 35 -3.88 5.92 1.35
CA PRO A 35 -5.13 6.53 0.91
C PRO A 35 -5.91 5.57 0.01
N VAL A 36 -6.82 4.78 0.58
CA VAL A 36 -7.71 3.86 -0.15
C VAL A 36 -9.18 4.25 -0.11
N ASP A 37 -9.93 3.90 -1.16
CA ASP A 37 -11.38 4.01 -1.24
C ASP A 37 -12.10 2.90 -0.45
N TRP A 38 -13.40 2.75 -0.63
CA TRP A 38 -14.23 1.76 0.07
C TRP A 38 -14.14 0.36 -0.55
N LEU A 39 -13.48 0.22 -1.70
CA LEU A 39 -13.16 -1.04 -2.37
C LEU A 39 -11.70 -1.47 -2.14
N GLY A 40 -10.89 -0.64 -1.47
CA GLY A 40 -9.47 -0.89 -1.25
C GLY A 40 -8.56 -0.38 -2.37
N ASN A 41 -9.09 0.34 -3.36
CA ASN A 41 -8.26 0.94 -4.42
C ASN A 41 -7.58 2.20 -3.90
N ALA A 42 -6.34 2.44 -4.35
CA ALA A 42 -5.63 3.68 -4.04
C ALA A 42 -6.38 4.89 -4.64
N LYS A 43 -6.74 5.86 -3.79
CA LYS A 43 -7.31 7.16 -4.23
C LYS A 43 -6.26 8.03 -4.90
N THR A 44 -5.01 7.95 -4.44
CA THR A 44 -3.86 8.65 -5.00
C THR A 44 -2.63 7.75 -4.90
N GLY A 45 -1.65 7.97 -5.77
CA GLY A 45 -0.46 7.12 -5.82
C GLY A 45 -0.73 5.74 -6.42
N PHE A 46 0.17 4.81 -6.11
CA PHE A 46 0.13 3.44 -6.63
C PHE A 46 0.21 2.45 -5.46
N LEU A 47 -0.77 1.55 -5.37
CA LEU A 47 -0.79 0.48 -4.37
C LEU A 47 -0.49 -0.85 -5.03
N PHE A 48 0.60 -1.49 -4.61
CA PHE A 48 0.96 -2.84 -5.00
C PHE A 48 0.61 -3.80 -3.87
N VAL A 49 0.01 -4.93 -4.23
CA VAL A 49 -0.31 -6.01 -3.29
C VAL A 49 0.42 -7.25 -3.72
N ARG A 50 1.12 -7.88 -2.78
CA ARG A 50 1.70 -9.21 -2.97
C ARG A 50 1.22 -10.12 -1.85
N THR A 51 0.58 -11.22 -2.22
CA THR A 51 0.36 -12.33 -1.29
C THR A 51 1.62 -13.18 -1.21
N GLY A 52 2.03 -13.52 0.01
CA GLY A 52 3.20 -14.35 0.27
C GLY A 52 3.10 -15.10 1.60
N GLY A 53 4.10 -15.92 1.92
CA GLY A 53 4.14 -16.75 3.13
C GLY A 53 4.01 -18.25 2.85
N SER A 54 4.23 -19.07 3.88
CA SER A 54 3.98 -20.51 3.82
C SER A 54 2.47 -20.80 3.93
N SER A 55 2.04 -22.04 3.69
CA SER A 55 0.62 -22.41 3.73
C SER A 55 -0.06 -22.08 5.07
N GLU A 56 0.69 -22.03 6.16
CA GLU A 56 0.20 -21.77 7.53
C GLU A 56 0.30 -20.29 7.94
N SER A 57 1.04 -19.46 7.20
CA SER A 57 1.30 -18.07 7.58
C SER A 57 1.17 -17.10 6.40
N ARG A 58 0.14 -17.29 5.57
CA ARG A 58 -0.10 -16.42 4.42
C ARG A 58 -0.39 -14.99 4.87
N GLN A 59 0.21 -14.03 4.18
CA GLN A 59 0.10 -12.60 4.47
C GLN A 59 -0.04 -11.81 3.17
N ASN A 60 -0.78 -10.71 3.25
CA ASN A 60 -0.79 -9.68 2.21
C ASN A 60 0.23 -8.60 2.57
N ILE A 61 1.13 -8.31 1.63
CA ILE A 61 2.10 -7.23 1.73
C ILE A 61 1.64 -6.11 0.79
N PHE A 62 1.20 -5.02 1.38
CA PHE A 62 0.80 -3.80 0.70
C PHE A 62 1.98 -2.85 0.64
N ARG A 63 2.27 -2.34 -0.55
CA ARG A 63 3.29 -1.31 -0.75
C ARG A 63 2.72 -0.17 -1.57
N TRP A 64 2.59 0.97 -0.91
CA TRP A 64 2.06 2.19 -1.51
C TRP A 64 3.17 3.17 -1.82
N PHE A 65 3.07 3.81 -2.98
CA PHE A 65 3.95 4.87 -3.44
C PHE A 65 3.14 6.14 -3.67
N ALA A 66 3.56 7.25 -3.06
CA ALA A 66 2.99 8.55 -3.35
C ALA A 66 3.20 8.90 -4.83
N SER A 67 2.12 9.27 -5.51
CA SER A 67 2.25 9.95 -6.80
C SER A 67 2.96 11.27 -6.54
N SER A 68 3.98 11.60 -7.34
CA SER A 68 4.66 12.88 -7.21
C SER A 68 3.62 14.00 -7.35
N ILE A 69 3.47 14.84 -6.32
CA ILE A 69 2.82 16.14 -6.51
C ILE A 69 3.74 16.88 -7.48
N ARG A 70 3.24 17.12 -8.68
CA ARG A 70 3.97 17.76 -9.77
C ARG A 70 3.97 19.27 -9.57
#